data_AF-A0AAD6ISD0-F1
#
_entry.id   AF-A0AAD6ISD0-F1
#
_cell.length_a   1.000
_cell.length_b   1.000
_cell.length_c   1.000
_cell.angle_alpha   90.00
_cell.angle_beta   90.00
_cell.angle_gamma   90.00
#
_symmetry.space_group_name_H-M   'P 1'
#
loop_
_entity.id
_entity.type
_entity.pdbx_description
1 polymer ?
#
loop_
_entity_poly.entity_id
_entity_poly.type
_entity_poly.pdbx_seq_one_letter_code
_entity_poly.pdbx_strand_id
1 'polypeptide(L)'
;MGTYEYDHEFILDIPYASDLGLSKEETTLYERLLLDYYEHINGDESDKYLEPVKTFLTNIPDPPECVVGFFQALRRQSDAIRGAPKQRYGARAPVIDLTREASSDASDESFEKVSLPLKNISDNRDGADSRAALALDHGARLAHKPGGKNGQYDDLLPGPNRKLRLYQASIYTPEGTDFEINVGQGDSRTTFKVHTRFLCERCPGFRRLLASIGWPNNKMTVSNDPHTDPVSLDYILAWIYGTPFAIPANDLDPTVLVDFIRATLDLGLALNLYEYAAEMTARLAESLGKRDWDNRILLSIALIYRWFMEKQMPVPFKQAQLSSFVRRMHKTGRLDFLNVYLNSLRDLDDQAPSMIAFFRDMAIAISTAWQEVELLGKDIGAESSTSSAVYVGSPDVESQLSDGCDDL
;
A
#
# COMPACT_ATOMS: atom_id res chain seq x y z
N MET A 1 14.26 12.21 -39.69
CA MET A 1 13.68 11.35 -38.65
C MET A 1 12.74 12.21 -37.84
N GLY A 2 11.42 12.06 -38.02
CA GLY A 2 10.44 12.77 -37.21
C GLY A 2 10.33 12.08 -35.84
N THR A 3 10.45 12.84 -34.77
CA THR A 3 10.11 12.40 -33.42
C THR A 3 8.59 12.32 -33.33
N TYR A 4 8.05 11.12 -33.18
CA TYR A 4 6.65 10.95 -32.80
C TYR A 4 6.52 11.36 -31.34
N GLU A 5 6.00 12.57 -31.09
CA GLU A 5 5.44 12.91 -29.78
C GLU A 5 4.22 12.02 -29.58
N TYR A 6 4.30 11.11 -28.61
CA TYR A 6 3.14 10.36 -28.16
C TYR A 6 2.26 11.31 -27.36
N ASP A 7 1.02 11.50 -27.83
CA ASP A 7 -0.03 12.14 -27.03
C ASP A 7 -0.16 11.32 -25.74
N HIS A 8 0.11 11.96 -24.61
CA HIS A 8 -0.06 11.37 -23.29
C HIS A 8 -1.50 10.84 -23.16
N GLU A 9 -1.66 9.53 -23.00
CA GLU A 9 -2.94 8.93 -22.65
C GLU A 9 -3.47 9.65 -21.41
N PHE A 10 -4.59 10.34 -21.59
CA PHE A 10 -5.19 11.18 -20.56
C PHE A 10 -5.83 10.24 -19.53
N ILE A 11 -5.15 10.00 -18.42
CA ILE A 11 -5.73 9.23 -17.30
C ILE A 11 -6.84 10.11 -16.69
N LEU A 12 -8.08 9.66 -16.84
CA LEU A 12 -9.24 10.25 -16.19
C LEU A 12 -9.21 9.91 -14.70
N ASP A 13 -8.89 10.90 -13.86
CA ASP A 13 -8.96 10.77 -12.41
C ASP A 13 -10.42 10.83 -11.96
N ILE A 14 -11.01 9.66 -11.68
CA ILE A 14 -12.42 9.52 -11.30
C ILE A 14 -12.55 9.73 -9.79
N PRO A 15 -13.47 10.60 -9.31
CA PRO A 15 -13.63 10.89 -7.89
C PRO A 15 -13.89 9.65 -7.03
N TYR A 16 -13.28 9.56 -5.85
CA TYR A 16 -13.57 8.50 -4.89
C TYR A 16 -14.92 8.73 -4.20
N ALA A 17 -15.62 7.65 -3.86
CA ALA A 17 -16.92 7.74 -3.18
C ALA A 17 -16.85 8.52 -1.85
N SER A 18 -15.72 8.38 -1.12
CA SER A 18 -15.45 9.11 0.13
C SER A 18 -15.42 10.63 -0.04
N ASP A 19 -15.05 11.10 -1.22
CA ASP A 19 -14.88 12.53 -1.50
C ASP A 19 -16.18 13.19 -1.97
N LEU A 20 -17.20 12.37 -2.23
CA LEU A 20 -18.49 12.80 -2.78
C LEU A 20 -19.52 13.14 -1.71
N GLY A 21 -19.24 12.86 -0.43
CA GLY A 21 -20.18 13.14 0.67
C GLY A 21 -21.51 12.37 0.57
N LEU A 22 -21.49 11.21 -0.09
CA LEU A 22 -22.68 10.40 -0.40
C LEU A 22 -23.25 9.67 0.82
N SER A 23 -24.54 9.32 0.76
CA SER A 23 -25.12 8.33 1.66
C SER A 23 -24.46 6.95 1.47
N LYS A 24 -24.72 6.01 2.38
CA LYS A 24 -24.19 4.64 2.28
C LYS A 24 -24.74 3.90 1.04
N GLU A 25 -26.03 4.08 0.75
CA GLU A 25 -26.70 3.49 -0.41
C GLU A 25 -26.15 4.07 -1.71
N GLU A 26 -25.97 5.40 -1.75
CA GLU A 26 -25.39 6.12 -2.89
C GLU A 26 -23.93 5.72 -3.13
N THR A 27 -23.14 5.58 -2.05
CA THR A 27 -21.76 5.05 -2.09
C THR A 27 -21.73 3.67 -2.74
N THR A 28 -22.60 2.77 -2.29
CA THR A 28 -22.67 1.39 -2.82
C THR A 28 -23.07 1.36 -4.30
N LEU A 29 -24.02 2.22 -4.70
CA LEU A 29 -24.42 2.35 -6.09
C LEU A 29 -23.28 2.90 -6.95
N TYR A 30 -22.63 3.97 -6.51
CA TYR A 30 -21.52 4.59 -7.22
C TYR A 30 -20.34 3.63 -7.38
N GLU A 31 -19.93 2.93 -6.32
CA GLU A 31 -18.86 1.93 -6.39
C GLU A 31 -19.18 0.79 -7.36
N ARG A 32 -20.45 0.37 -7.46
CA ARG A 32 -20.87 -0.62 -8.46
C ARG A 32 -20.72 -0.07 -9.88
N LEU A 33 -21.16 1.17 -10.13
CA LEU A 33 -21.01 1.81 -11.44
C LEU A 33 -19.53 1.95 -11.83
N LEU A 34 -18.67 2.30 -10.87
CA LEU A 34 -17.23 2.36 -11.09
C LEU A 34 -16.65 0.99 -11.41
N LEU A 35 -17.05 -0.05 -10.68
CA LEU A 35 -16.58 -1.41 -10.94
C LEU A 35 -16.97 -1.85 -12.36
N ASP A 36 -18.22 -1.66 -12.75
CA ASP A 36 -18.72 -1.98 -14.09
C ASP A 36 -17.93 -1.21 -15.17
N TYR A 37 -17.63 0.07 -14.94
CA TYR A 37 -16.79 0.86 -15.84
C TYR A 37 -15.36 0.33 -15.94
N TYR A 38 -14.70 0.05 -14.81
CA TYR A 38 -13.32 -0.44 -14.81
C TYR A 38 -13.18 -1.82 -15.45
N GLU A 39 -14.19 -2.68 -15.36
CA GLU A 39 -14.20 -3.98 -16.06
C GLU A 39 -14.23 -3.82 -17.59
N HIS A 40 -14.72 -2.68 -18.10
CA HIS A 40 -14.94 -2.44 -19.54
C HIS A 40 -14.13 -1.26 -20.10
N ILE A 41 -13.25 -0.64 -19.30
CA ILE A 41 -12.51 0.58 -19.69
C ILE A 41 -11.63 0.37 -20.93
N ASN A 42 -11.12 -0.85 -21.14
CA ASN A 42 -10.27 -1.21 -22.27
C ASN A 42 -11.05 -1.74 -23.49
N GLY A 43 -12.38 -1.75 -23.45
CA GLY A 43 -13.21 -2.24 -24.54
C GLY A 43 -13.76 -1.12 -25.42
N ASP A 44 -14.18 -1.46 -26.64
CA ASP A 44 -14.87 -0.55 -27.58
C ASP A 44 -16.18 0.02 -26.99
N GLU A 45 -16.71 -0.60 -25.93
CA GLU A 45 -17.92 -0.17 -25.23
C GLU A 45 -17.63 0.71 -23.99
N SER A 46 -16.39 1.13 -23.72
CA SER A 46 -16.05 1.88 -22.50
C SER A 46 -16.94 3.11 -22.25
N ASP A 47 -17.31 3.85 -23.30
CA ASP A 47 -18.23 4.98 -23.25
C ASP A 47 -19.61 4.60 -22.67
N LYS A 48 -20.14 3.41 -23.00
CA LYS A 48 -21.43 2.91 -22.53
C LYS A 48 -21.45 2.73 -21.01
N TYR A 49 -20.31 2.35 -20.42
CA TYR A 49 -20.17 2.17 -18.98
C TYR A 49 -19.76 3.46 -18.26
N LEU A 50 -19.12 4.40 -18.97
CA LEU A 50 -18.79 5.71 -18.43
C LEU A 50 -20.03 6.62 -18.29
N GLU A 51 -21.01 6.51 -19.19
CA GLU A 51 -22.22 7.35 -19.16
C GLU A 51 -23.05 7.22 -17.87
N PRO A 52 -23.28 6.02 -17.31
CA PRO A 52 -23.88 5.87 -15.98
C PRO A 52 -23.11 6.59 -14.87
N VAL A 53 -21.77 6.53 -14.89
CA VAL A 53 -20.92 7.23 -13.91
C VAL A 53 -21.07 8.75 -14.05
N LYS A 54 -21.00 9.29 -15.28
CA LYS A 54 -21.25 10.71 -15.55
C LYS A 54 -22.65 11.14 -15.11
N THR A 55 -23.65 10.33 -15.38
CA THR A 55 -25.05 10.61 -15.01
C THR A 55 -25.20 10.68 -13.50
N PHE A 56 -24.61 9.72 -12.77
CA PHE A 56 -24.61 9.72 -11.31
C PHE A 56 -23.95 10.99 -10.76
N LEU A 57 -22.73 11.31 -11.21
CA LEU A 57 -21.98 12.47 -10.75
C LEU A 57 -22.65 13.81 -11.06
N THR A 58 -23.38 13.90 -12.17
CA THR A 58 -24.12 15.13 -12.55
C THR A 58 -25.35 15.37 -11.67
N ASN A 59 -25.90 14.32 -11.06
CA ASN A 59 -27.08 14.42 -10.20
C ASN A 59 -26.75 14.75 -8.74
N ILE A 60 -25.46 14.84 -8.37
CA ILE A 60 -25.06 15.25 -7.02
C ILE A 60 -25.40 16.74 -6.83
N PRO A 61 -26.25 17.10 -5.85
CA PRO A 61 -26.50 18.50 -5.53
C PRO A 61 -25.23 19.14 -4.98
N ASP A 62 -24.88 20.33 -5.47
CA ASP A 62 -23.65 21.05 -5.11
C ASP A 62 -22.38 20.19 -5.27
N PRO A 63 -22.01 19.82 -6.52
CA PRO A 63 -20.97 18.83 -6.76
C PRO A 63 -19.62 19.28 -6.17
N PRO A 64 -18.91 18.40 -5.43
CA PRO A 64 -17.62 18.72 -4.85
C PRO A 64 -16.56 19.01 -5.92
N GLU A 65 -15.48 19.67 -5.53
CA GLU A 65 -14.44 20.15 -6.44
C GLU A 65 -13.83 19.03 -7.30
N CYS A 66 -13.69 17.81 -6.76
CA CYS A 66 -13.21 16.64 -7.49
C CYS A 66 -14.11 16.28 -8.68
N VAL A 67 -15.44 16.39 -8.54
CA VAL A 67 -16.42 16.15 -9.62
C VAL A 67 -16.31 17.22 -10.69
N VAL A 68 -16.17 18.49 -10.28
CA VAL A 68 -15.97 19.60 -11.21
C VAL A 68 -14.67 19.41 -12.00
N GLY A 69 -13.58 19.02 -11.33
CA GLY A 69 -12.29 18.70 -11.93
C GLY A 69 -12.40 17.57 -12.96
N PHE A 70 -13.08 16.49 -12.62
CA PHE A 70 -13.34 15.36 -13.52
C PHE A 70 -14.06 15.79 -14.81
N PHE A 71 -15.15 16.56 -14.71
CA PHE A 71 -15.86 17.04 -15.91
C PHE A 71 -15.06 18.05 -16.73
N GLN A 72 -14.21 18.86 -16.11
CA GLN A 72 -13.28 19.73 -16.85
C GLN A 72 -12.25 18.93 -17.62
N ALA A 73 -11.70 17.85 -17.03
CA ALA A 73 -10.77 16.95 -17.70
C ALA A 73 -11.44 16.27 -18.91
N LEU A 74 -12.66 15.75 -18.75
CA LEU A 74 -13.45 15.17 -19.85
C LEU A 74 -13.70 16.17 -20.99
N ARG A 75 -14.03 17.42 -20.69
CA ARG A 75 -14.23 18.46 -21.72
C ARG A 75 -12.94 18.73 -22.49
N ARG A 76 -11.81 18.88 -21.80
CA ARG A 76 -10.50 19.09 -22.43
C ARG A 76 -10.15 17.93 -23.36
N GLN A 77 -10.42 16.69 -22.95
CA GLN A 77 -10.21 15.51 -23.78
C GLN A 77 -11.11 15.54 -25.03
N SER A 78 -12.39 15.86 -24.89
CA SER A 78 -13.30 15.98 -26.03
C SER A 78 -12.86 17.07 -27.01
N ASP A 79 -12.41 18.21 -26.48
CA ASP A 79 -11.91 19.33 -27.29
C ASP A 79 -10.60 18.99 -28.00
N ALA A 80 -9.70 18.24 -27.36
CA ALA A 80 -8.49 17.73 -27.98
C ALA A 80 -8.80 16.79 -29.18
N ILE A 81 -9.75 15.87 -29.00
CA ILE A 81 -10.20 14.96 -30.07
C ILE A 81 -10.85 15.73 -31.22
N ARG A 82 -11.64 16.78 -30.93
CA ARG A 82 -12.29 17.61 -31.96
C ARG A 82 -11.31 18.54 -32.68
N GLY A 83 -10.29 19.02 -31.96
CA GLY A 83 -9.27 19.95 -32.46
C GLY A 83 -8.15 19.27 -33.25
N ALA A 84 -7.98 17.95 -33.12
CA ALA A 84 -7.00 17.21 -33.89
C ALA A 84 -7.28 17.35 -35.41
N PRO A 85 -6.33 17.86 -36.20
CA PRO A 85 -6.52 18.00 -37.64
C PRO A 85 -6.78 16.61 -38.24
N LYS A 86 -7.94 16.42 -38.87
CA LYS A 86 -8.26 15.19 -39.61
C LYS A 86 -7.21 14.96 -40.68
N GLN A 87 -6.16 14.19 -40.36
CA GLN A 87 -5.19 13.75 -41.36
C GLN A 87 -5.95 12.88 -42.36
N ARG A 88 -6.17 13.42 -43.56
CA ARG A 88 -6.68 12.65 -44.69
C ARG A 88 -5.62 11.62 -45.08
N TYR A 89 -5.72 10.41 -44.55
CA TYR A 89 -4.97 9.26 -45.05
C TYR A 89 -5.48 8.90 -46.44
N GLY A 90 -4.94 9.58 -47.45
CA GLY A 90 -5.09 9.26 -48.85
C GLY A 90 -3.77 8.81 -49.44
N ALA A 91 -3.37 7.55 -49.20
CA ALA A 91 -2.47 6.79 -50.07
C ALA A 91 -2.42 5.32 -49.63
N ARG A 92 -2.81 4.42 -50.53
CA ARG A 92 -2.60 2.96 -50.42
C ARG A 92 -1.10 2.67 -50.31
N ALA A 93 -0.68 2.01 -49.23
CA ALA A 93 0.60 1.32 -49.19
C ALA A 93 0.50 -0.01 -49.96
N PRO A 94 1.58 -0.49 -50.61
CA PRO A 94 1.56 -1.71 -51.40
C PRO A 94 1.44 -2.94 -50.51
N VAL A 95 0.58 -3.87 -50.95
CA VAL A 95 0.43 -5.21 -50.40
C VAL A 95 1.74 -5.97 -50.63
N ILE A 96 2.45 -6.30 -49.56
CA ILE A 96 3.55 -7.26 -49.60
C ILE A 96 2.95 -8.60 -49.15
N ASP A 97 2.84 -9.51 -50.11
CA ASP A 97 2.38 -10.88 -49.92
C ASP A 97 3.54 -11.73 -49.38
N LEU A 98 3.41 -12.23 -48.15
CA LEU A 98 4.34 -13.17 -47.53
C LEU A 98 3.55 -14.40 -47.07
N THR A 99 3.09 -15.19 -48.04
CA THR A 99 2.78 -16.59 -47.78
C THR A 99 4.09 -17.37 -47.65
N ARG A 100 4.44 -17.77 -46.43
CA ARG A 100 5.37 -18.88 -46.20
C ARG A 100 4.76 -19.84 -45.19
N GLU A 101 4.54 -21.06 -45.69
CA GLU A 101 4.07 -22.23 -44.97
C GLU A 101 4.96 -22.53 -43.76
N ALA A 102 4.34 -22.74 -42.60
CA ALA A 102 4.92 -23.50 -41.50
C ALA A 102 3.86 -24.46 -40.98
N SER A 103 4.18 -25.74 -41.10
CA SER A 103 3.36 -26.89 -40.74
C SER A 103 3.20 -27.04 -39.23
N SER A 104 2.11 -27.74 -38.89
CA SER A 104 1.78 -28.30 -37.59
C SER A 104 2.93 -29.07 -36.94
N ASP A 105 3.11 -28.87 -35.63
CA ASP A 105 3.05 -29.96 -34.64
C ASP A 105 3.05 -29.35 -33.24
N ALA A 106 1.90 -29.47 -32.56
CA ALA A 106 1.73 -29.07 -31.17
C ALA A 106 1.89 -30.31 -30.29
N SER A 107 2.99 -30.38 -29.55
CA SER A 107 3.20 -31.34 -28.47
C SER A 107 3.78 -30.63 -27.24
N ASP A 108 3.10 -30.81 -26.11
CA ASP A 108 3.53 -30.58 -24.72
C ASP A 108 4.64 -29.55 -24.49
N GLU A 109 4.25 -28.30 -24.20
CA GLU A 109 5.16 -27.29 -23.64
C GLU A 109 5.43 -27.59 -22.15
N SER A 110 6.57 -28.21 -21.87
CA SER A 110 7.17 -28.19 -20.54
C SER A 110 7.66 -26.76 -20.23
N PHE A 111 6.87 -26.01 -19.48
CA PHE A 111 7.25 -24.66 -19.03
C PHE A 111 8.41 -24.75 -18.04
N GLU A 112 9.53 -24.14 -18.37
CA GLU A 112 10.66 -23.99 -17.45
C GLU A 112 10.24 -23.01 -16.35
N LYS A 113 10.12 -23.52 -15.11
CA LYS A 113 9.84 -22.69 -13.93
C LYS A 113 11.08 -21.84 -13.64
N VAL A 114 10.98 -20.55 -13.91
CA VAL A 114 12.03 -19.59 -13.56
C VAL A 114 11.71 -19.03 -12.19
N SER A 115 12.55 -19.35 -11.20
CA SER A 115 12.58 -18.60 -9.95
C SER A 115 13.25 -17.26 -10.21
N LEU A 116 12.66 -16.16 -9.71
CA LEU A 116 13.37 -14.90 -9.66
C LEU A 116 14.69 -15.08 -8.88
N PRO A 117 15.70 -14.20 -9.06
CA PRO A 117 16.97 -14.24 -8.32
C PRO A 117 16.84 -13.99 -6.81
N LEU A 118 15.66 -14.27 -6.24
CA LEU A 118 15.34 -14.26 -4.82
C LEU A 118 16.00 -15.43 -4.06
N LYS A 119 16.38 -16.52 -4.74
CA LYS A 119 17.07 -17.67 -4.10
C LYS A 119 18.36 -17.31 -3.36
N ASN A 120 19.17 -16.39 -3.91
CA ASN A 120 20.41 -15.97 -3.26
C ASN A 120 20.19 -15.11 -2.01
N ILE A 121 18.97 -14.56 -1.85
CA ILE A 121 18.57 -13.82 -0.65
C ILE A 121 17.96 -14.80 0.38
N SER A 122 17.23 -15.83 -0.05
CA SER A 122 16.63 -16.84 0.85
C SER A 122 17.64 -17.80 1.48
N ASP A 123 18.70 -18.19 0.78
CA ASP A 123 19.68 -19.17 1.28
C ASP A 123 20.51 -18.64 2.48
N ASN A 124 20.48 -17.32 2.74
CA ASN A 124 21.01 -16.68 3.96
C ASN A 124 19.93 -16.39 5.03
N ARG A 125 18.65 -16.69 4.77
CA ARG A 125 17.48 -16.28 5.59
C ARG A 125 16.72 -17.42 6.28
N ASP A 126 16.85 -18.66 5.85
CA ASP A 126 15.96 -19.77 6.24
C ASP A 126 15.92 -20.13 7.75
N GLY A 127 16.86 -19.63 8.57
CA GLY A 127 16.88 -19.89 10.00
C GLY A 127 16.20 -18.83 10.90
N ALA A 128 16.34 -17.54 10.56
CA ALA A 128 16.05 -16.44 11.48
C ALA A 128 14.65 -15.85 11.26
N ASP A 129 14.27 -15.58 9.99
CA ASP A 129 13.01 -14.92 9.66
C ASP A 129 11.78 -15.81 9.91
N SER A 130 11.91 -17.12 9.65
CA SER A 130 10.86 -18.10 9.96
C SER A 130 10.61 -18.23 11.47
N ARG A 131 11.65 -18.12 12.31
CA ARG A 131 11.53 -18.16 13.77
C ARG A 131 10.92 -16.87 14.32
N ALA A 132 11.29 -15.71 13.78
CA ALA A 132 10.63 -14.46 14.15
C ALA A 132 9.16 -14.44 13.71
N ALA A 133 8.83 -14.85 12.49
CA ALA A 133 7.43 -14.94 12.06
C ALA A 133 6.60 -15.87 12.96
N LEU A 134 7.15 -17.04 13.36
CA LEU A 134 6.53 -17.97 14.30
C LEU A 134 6.43 -17.42 15.73
N ALA A 135 7.47 -16.73 16.23
CA ALA A 135 7.47 -16.11 17.55
C ALA A 135 6.48 -14.92 17.62
N LEU A 136 6.33 -14.18 16.52
CA LEU A 136 5.39 -13.07 16.38
C LEU A 136 3.93 -13.54 16.30
N ASP A 137 3.64 -14.63 15.58
CA ASP A 137 2.30 -15.26 15.58
C ASP A 137 1.94 -15.80 16.98
N HIS A 138 2.91 -16.36 17.71
CA HIS A 138 2.69 -16.81 19.09
C HIS A 138 2.48 -15.64 20.08
N GLY A 139 3.24 -14.55 19.96
CA GLY A 139 3.10 -13.36 20.80
C GLY A 139 1.75 -12.64 20.61
N ALA A 140 1.26 -12.56 19.37
CA ALA A 140 -0.05 -11.98 19.06
C ALA A 140 -1.21 -12.83 19.59
N ARG A 141 -1.10 -14.17 19.55
CA ARG A 141 -2.14 -15.09 20.07
C ARG A 141 -2.26 -15.09 21.59
N LEU A 142 -1.18 -14.82 22.32
CA LEU A 142 -1.18 -14.79 23.79
C LEU A 142 -1.81 -13.52 24.39
N ALA A 143 -2.05 -12.48 23.58
CA ALA A 143 -2.68 -11.23 24.03
C ALA A 143 -4.22 -11.26 24.02
N HIS A 144 -4.84 -12.24 23.38
CA HIS A 144 -6.28 -12.47 23.46
C HIS A 144 -6.62 -13.50 24.55
N LYS A 145 -7.00 -13.02 25.74
CA LYS A 145 -7.65 -13.89 26.74
C LYS A 145 -9.02 -14.36 26.21
N PRO A 146 -9.33 -15.66 26.19
CA PRO A 146 -10.68 -16.13 25.87
C PRO A 146 -11.56 -15.94 27.11
N GLY A 147 -12.33 -14.85 27.12
CA GLY A 147 -13.35 -14.60 28.13
C GLY A 147 -14.74 -15.00 27.64
N GLY A 148 -15.26 -16.14 28.13
CA GLY A 148 -16.68 -16.29 28.51
C GLY A 148 -17.77 -16.38 27.43
N LYS A 149 -18.07 -17.63 27.04
CA LYS A 149 -19.40 -18.27 26.78
C LYS A 149 -20.58 -17.49 26.18
N ASN A 150 -21.05 -18.07 25.06
CA ASN A 150 -22.42 -18.18 24.55
C ASN A 150 -23.07 -16.95 23.90
N GLY A 151 -23.14 -16.99 22.56
CA GLY A 151 -24.07 -16.19 21.78
C GLY A 151 -23.66 -16.05 20.32
N GLN A 152 -23.96 -17.07 19.51
CA GLN A 152 -24.38 -16.98 18.10
C GLN A 152 -24.06 -15.66 17.36
N TYR A 153 -22.81 -15.50 16.91
CA TYR A 153 -22.37 -14.42 16.01
C TYR A 153 -21.28 -14.93 15.04
N ASP A 154 -21.46 -16.12 14.46
CA ASP A 154 -20.53 -16.67 13.46
C ASP A 154 -20.69 -16.06 12.04
N ASP A 155 -21.65 -15.14 11.82
CA ASP A 155 -21.94 -14.57 10.49
C ASP A 155 -21.48 -13.10 10.30
N LEU A 156 -20.69 -12.53 11.23
CA LEU A 156 -20.22 -11.13 11.13
C LEU A 156 -18.69 -10.95 11.22
N LEU A 157 -17.91 -12.02 11.01
CA LEU A 157 -16.47 -11.85 10.78
C LEU A 157 -16.26 -11.31 9.35
N PRO A 158 -15.60 -10.15 9.17
CA PRO A 158 -15.25 -9.67 7.84
C PRO A 158 -14.28 -10.67 7.20
N GLY A 159 -14.66 -11.25 6.07
CA GLY A 159 -13.83 -12.22 5.35
C GLY A 159 -12.47 -11.64 4.90
N PRO A 160 -11.46 -12.50 4.68
CA PRO A 160 -10.04 -12.13 4.45
C PRO A 160 -9.73 -11.47 3.09
N ASN A 161 -10.70 -10.88 2.40
CA ASN A 161 -10.56 -10.43 1.01
C ASN A 161 -10.81 -8.92 0.81
N ARG A 162 -10.29 -8.05 1.69
CA ARG A 162 -9.97 -6.69 1.25
C ARG A 162 -8.65 -6.76 0.48
N LYS A 163 -8.70 -7.25 -0.76
CA LYS A 163 -7.52 -7.38 -1.63
C LYS A 163 -7.04 -5.98 -1.99
N LEU A 164 -5.74 -5.72 -1.81
CA LEU A 164 -5.11 -4.56 -2.45
C LEU A 164 -5.46 -4.59 -3.93
N ARG A 165 -6.00 -3.47 -4.42
CA ARG A 165 -6.32 -3.37 -5.84
C ARG A 165 -5.01 -3.32 -6.62
N LEU A 166 -4.97 -4.13 -7.67
CA LEU A 166 -4.01 -3.96 -8.74
C LEU A 166 -4.17 -2.53 -9.29
N TYR A 167 -3.07 -1.84 -9.54
CA TYR A 167 -2.98 -0.65 -10.39
C TYR A 167 -3.47 -0.92 -11.83
N GLN A 168 -3.80 -2.17 -12.16
CA GLN A 168 -4.30 -2.64 -13.45
C GLN A 168 -3.28 -2.35 -14.54
N ALA A 169 -2.46 -3.33 -14.91
CA ALA A 169 -1.39 -3.19 -15.89
C ALA A 169 -1.78 -2.39 -17.15
N SER A 170 -3.02 -2.55 -17.60
CA SER A 170 -3.60 -1.80 -18.73
C SER A 170 -3.55 -0.28 -18.60
N ILE A 171 -3.50 0.28 -17.38
CA ILE A 171 -3.44 1.72 -17.15
C ILE A 171 -2.06 2.30 -17.51
N TYR A 172 -0.99 1.51 -17.32
CA TYR A 172 0.38 1.99 -17.51
C TYR A 172 1.14 1.27 -18.62
N THR A 173 0.55 0.24 -19.25
CA THR A 173 1.13 -0.42 -20.42
C THR A 173 0.35 -0.05 -21.69
N PRO A 174 0.90 0.80 -22.58
CA PRO A 174 0.24 1.14 -23.83
C PRO A 174 0.18 -0.08 -24.77
N GLU A 175 -0.57 0.04 -25.87
CA GLU A 175 -0.62 -0.98 -26.91
C GLU A 175 0.78 -1.37 -27.43
N GLY A 176 0.93 -2.62 -27.87
CA GLY A 176 2.19 -3.10 -28.48
C GLY A 176 3.15 -3.84 -27.53
N THR A 177 2.65 -4.39 -26.42
CA THR A 177 3.44 -5.24 -25.51
C THR A 177 4.03 -6.45 -26.22
N ASP A 178 5.30 -6.76 -25.96
CA ASP A 178 6.07 -7.85 -26.59
C ASP A 178 6.38 -9.01 -25.63
N PHE A 179 5.93 -8.91 -24.36
CA PHE A 179 6.23 -9.91 -23.34
C PHE A 179 5.12 -10.06 -22.30
N GLU A 180 4.98 -11.27 -21.76
CA GLU A 180 4.02 -11.59 -20.70
C GLU A 180 4.73 -12.09 -19.44
N ILE A 181 4.39 -11.53 -18.28
CA ILE A 181 4.83 -12.02 -16.97
C ILE A 181 3.63 -12.61 -16.24
N ASN A 182 3.64 -13.92 -16.03
CA ASN A 182 2.64 -14.62 -15.27
C ASN A 182 3.10 -14.77 -13.81
N VAL A 183 2.34 -14.26 -12.85
CA VAL A 183 2.65 -14.32 -11.41
C VAL A 183 1.49 -14.92 -10.64
N GLY A 184 1.77 -15.73 -9.61
CA GLY A 184 0.75 -16.34 -8.75
C GLY A 184 0.39 -17.78 -9.15
N GLN A 185 -0.66 -18.32 -8.55
CA GLN A 185 -1.08 -19.72 -8.72
C GLN A 185 -2.58 -19.90 -8.75
N GLY A 186 -3.07 -20.82 -9.58
CA GLY A 186 -4.51 -21.11 -9.70
C GLY A 186 -5.29 -19.82 -9.96
N ASP A 187 -6.30 -19.57 -9.13
CA ASP A 187 -7.18 -18.41 -9.23
C ASP A 187 -6.53 -17.07 -8.86
N SER A 188 -5.31 -17.07 -8.28
CA SER A 188 -4.54 -15.85 -8.01
C SER A 188 -3.54 -15.51 -9.11
N ARG A 189 -3.49 -16.32 -10.18
CA ARG A 189 -2.59 -16.06 -11.31
C ARG A 189 -3.00 -14.79 -12.04
N THR A 190 -2.07 -13.87 -12.17
CA THR A 190 -2.21 -12.61 -12.89
C THR A 190 -1.20 -12.56 -14.03
N THR A 191 -1.63 -12.12 -15.20
CA THR A 191 -0.78 -11.96 -16.39
C THR A 191 -0.54 -10.47 -16.65
N PHE A 192 0.72 -10.05 -16.58
CA PHE A 192 1.15 -8.69 -16.89
C PHE A 192 1.72 -8.64 -18.30
N LYS A 193 1.07 -7.91 -19.19
CA LYS A 193 1.61 -7.63 -20.52
C LYS A 193 2.51 -6.40 -20.46
N VAL A 194 3.75 -6.52 -20.90
CA VAL A 194 4.81 -5.54 -20.70
C VAL A 194 5.70 -5.40 -21.93
N HIS A 195 6.49 -4.33 -21.97
CA HIS A 195 7.50 -4.05 -22.97
C HIS A 195 8.89 -4.42 -22.45
N THR A 196 9.55 -5.40 -23.07
CA THR A 196 10.91 -5.83 -22.69
C THR A 196 11.90 -4.68 -22.67
N ARG A 197 11.79 -3.77 -23.66
CA ARG A 197 12.61 -2.57 -23.76
C ARG A 197 12.54 -1.71 -22.51
N PHE A 198 11.33 -1.34 -22.08
CA PHE A 198 11.12 -0.48 -20.91
C PHE A 198 11.63 -1.16 -19.62
N LEU A 199 11.29 -2.44 -19.43
CA LEU A 199 11.77 -3.22 -18.30
C LEU A 199 13.29 -3.27 -18.24
N CYS A 200 13.95 -3.59 -19.36
CA CYS A 200 15.40 -3.69 -19.39
C CYS A 200 16.09 -2.34 -19.22
N GLU A 201 15.50 -1.25 -19.70
CA GLU A 201 16.05 0.10 -19.60
C GLU A 201 16.02 0.62 -18.16
N ARG A 202 14.87 0.47 -17.48
CA ARG A 202 14.62 1.01 -16.13
C ARG A 202 14.97 0.05 -15.00
N CYS A 203 15.05 -1.26 -15.25
CA CYS A 203 15.30 -2.27 -14.23
C CYS A 203 16.48 -3.18 -14.60
N PRO A 204 17.67 -2.96 -14.01
CA PRO A 204 18.83 -3.84 -14.21
C PRO A 204 18.58 -5.30 -13.80
N GLY A 205 17.70 -5.53 -12.81
CA GLY A 205 17.22 -6.85 -12.41
C GLY A 205 16.54 -7.60 -13.55
N PHE A 206 15.51 -6.98 -14.14
CA PHE A 206 14.81 -7.55 -15.29
C PHE A 206 15.74 -7.76 -16.49
N ARG A 207 16.67 -6.84 -16.77
CA ARG A 207 17.65 -7.02 -17.84
C ARG A 207 18.47 -8.31 -17.67
N ARG A 208 18.98 -8.57 -16.47
CA ARG A 208 19.74 -9.79 -16.18
C ARG A 208 18.85 -11.03 -16.23
N LEU A 209 17.65 -10.94 -15.65
CA LEU A 209 16.68 -12.03 -15.63
C LEU A 209 16.28 -12.45 -17.05
N LEU A 210 15.85 -11.51 -17.88
CA LEU A 210 15.45 -11.78 -19.26
C LEU A 210 16.63 -12.30 -20.10
N ALA A 211 17.83 -11.76 -19.88
CA ALA A 211 19.03 -12.31 -20.53
C ALA A 211 19.34 -13.76 -20.12
N SER A 212 19.02 -14.16 -18.88
CA SER A 212 19.28 -15.51 -18.38
C SER A 212 18.28 -16.57 -18.86
N ILE A 213 17.03 -16.19 -19.11
CA ILE A 213 15.97 -17.09 -19.59
C ILE A 213 16.15 -17.38 -21.10
N GLY A 214 16.87 -16.50 -21.80
CA GLY A 214 16.88 -16.47 -23.26
C GLY A 214 15.59 -15.88 -23.80
N TRP A 215 15.62 -15.46 -25.07
CA TRP A 215 14.49 -14.83 -25.76
C TRP A 215 13.52 -15.78 -26.50
N PRO A 216 13.53 -17.13 -26.37
CA PRO A 216 12.75 -17.95 -27.31
C PRO A 216 11.24 -17.87 -27.05
N ASN A 217 10.81 -17.49 -25.84
CA ASN A 217 9.42 -17.46 -25.45
C ASN A 217 9.10 -16.06 -24.90
N ASN A 218 8.19 -15.34 -25.55
CA ASN A 218 7.71 -14.01 -25.13
C ASN A 218 6.89 -14.05 -23.81
N LYS A 219 7.15 -15.03 -22.94
CA LYS A 219 6.43 -15.31 -21.70
C LYS A 219 7.40 -15.77 -20.62
N MET A 220 7.24 -15.21 -19.43
CA MET A 220 7.88 -15.66 -18.19
C MET A 220 6.79 -16.08 -17.20
N THR A 221 7.01 -17.18 -16.49
CA THR A 221 6.11 -17.61 -15.41
C THR A 221 6.87 -17.68 -14.10
N VAL A 222 6.49 -16.80 -13.17
CA VAL A 222 6.96 -16.76 -11.79
C VAL A 222 5.95 -17.49 -10.93
N SER A 223 6.05 -18.83 -10.91
CA SER A 223 5.20 -19.69 -10.08
C SER A 223 5.89 -20.02 -8.75
N ASN A 224 5.15 -19.91 -7.63
CA ASN A 224 5.58 -20.20 -6.24
C ASN A 224 6.84 -19.50 -5.71
N ASP A 225 6.98 -18.21 -5.99
CA ASP A 225 7.84 -17.38 -5.16
C ASP A 225 6.98 -16.65 -4.11
N PRO A 226 7.12 -16.96 -2.81
CA PRO A 226 6.34 -16.30 -1.75
C PRO A 226 6.61 -14.79 -1.67
N HIS A 227 7.69 -14.31 -2.28
CA HIS A 227 8.04 -12.89 -2.33
C HIS A 227 7.56 -12.20 -3.61
N THR A 228 6.93 -12.92 -4.55
CA THR A 228 6.36 -12.33 -5.77
C THR A 228 4.85 -12.38 -5.71
N ASP A 229 4.31 -11.56 -4.82
CA ASP A 229 2.89 -11.25 -4.79
C ASP A 229 2.50 -10.43 -6.05
N PRO A 230 1.43 -10.78 -6.78
CA PRO A 230 1.00 -10.05 -7.97
C PRO A 230 0.82 -8.55 -7.75
N VAL A 231 0.30 -8.14 -6.59
CA VAL A 231 0.08 -6.71 -6.28
C VAL A 231 1.42 -5.98 -6.14
N SER A 232 2.37 -6.60 -5.45
CA SER A 232 3.71 -6.04 -5.27
C SER A 232 4.44 -5.87 -6.61
N LEU A 233 4.30 -6.83 -7.53
CA LEU A 233 4.85 -6.68 -8.88
C LEU A 233 4.14 -5.56 -9.66
N ASP A 234 2.82 -5.48 -9.57
CA ASP A 234 2.03 -4.48 -10.30
C ASP A 234 2.44 -3.03 -9.95
N TYR A 235 2.67 -2.75 -8.66
CA TYR A 235 3.17 -1.44 -8.23
C TYR A 235 4.58 -1.14 -8.74
N ILE A 236 5.47 -2.15 -8.75
CA ILE A 236 6.82 -1.98 -9.29
C ILE A 236 6.78 -1.73 -10.80
N LEU A 237 5.91 -2.45 -11.52
CA LEU A 237 5.69 -2.23 -12.93
C LEU A 237 5.15 -0.82 -13.18
N ALA A 238 4.08 -0.41 -12.49
CA ALA A 238 3.53 0.94 -12.59
C ALA A 238 4.63 2.02 -12.40
N TRP A 239 5.50 1.82 -11.41
CA TRP A 239 6.64 2.71 -11.15
C TRP A 239 7.67 2.71 -12.27
N ILE A 240 8.02 1.55 -12.83
CA ILE A 240 8.91 1.43 -14.00
C ILE A 240 8.36 2.22 -15.20
N TYR A 241 7.04 2.23 -15.37
CA TYR A 241 6.35 3.00 -16.41
C TYR A 241 6.17 4.49 -16.06
N GLY A 242 6.70 4.94 -14.92
CA GLY A 242 6.74 6.35 -14.53
C GLY A 242 5.57 6.79 -13.65
N THR A 243 4.74 5.85 -13.19
CA THR A 243 3.69 6.16 -12.20
C THR A 243 4.34 6.44 -10.84
N PRO A 244 4.10 7.60 -10.21
CA PRO A 244 4.64 7.88 -8.88
C PRO A 244 4.19 6.83 -7.85
N PHE A 245 5.09 6.43 -6.95
CA PHE A 245 4.70 5.51 -5.90
C PHE A 245 3.85 6.25 -4.84
N ALA A 246 2.68 5.67 -4.55
CA ALA A 246 1.80 6.12 -3.49
C ALA A 246 1.40 4.93 -2.61
N ILE A 247 1.51 5.08 -1.29
CA ILE A 247 1.01 4.07 -0.36
C ILE A 247 -0.53 4.13 -0.41
N PRO A 248 -1.24 3.04 -0.75
CA PRO A 248 -2.69 3.05 -0.94
C PRO A 248 -3.43 3.72 0.22
N ALA A 249 -4.38 4.61 -0.12
CA ALA A 249 -4.83 5.67 0.78
C ALA A 249 -5.70 5.22 1.95
N ASN A 250 -6.65 4.27 1.81
CA ASN A 250 -7.49 3.78 2.92
C ASN A 250 -8.35 2.54 2.56
N ASP A 251 -8.96 1.97 3.62
CA ASP A 251 -9.83 0.77 3.79
C ASP A 251 -9.16 -0.58 4.02
N LEU A 252 -7.86 -0.67 3.79
CA LEU A 252 -7.13 -1.91 4.03
C LEU A 252 -6.71 -2.01 5.48
N ASP A 253 -6.85 -3.21 6.04
CA ASP A 253 -6.28 -3.56 7.35
C ASP A 253 -4.79 -3.14 7.38
N PRO A 254 -4.33 -2.37 8.39
CA PRO A 254 -2.93 -1.99 8.55
C PRO A 254 -1.97 -3.18 8.39
N THR A 255 -2.39 -4.39 8.78
CA THR A 255 -1.72 -5.66 8.52
C THR A 255 -1.38 -5.85 7.04
N VAL A 256 -2.40 -5.75 6.18
CA VAL A 256 -2.30 -6.01 4.74
C VAL A 256 -1.39 -4.97 4.09
N LEU A 257 -1.46 -3.72 4.53
CA LEU A 257 -0.56 -2.67 4.07
C LEU A 257 0.90 -2.93 4.46
N VAL A 258 1.14 -3.42 5.69
CA VAL A 258 2.49 -3.76 6.15
C VAL A 258 3.07 -4.92 5.33
N ASP A 259 2.28 -5.97 5.09
CA ASP A 259 2.71 -7.12 4.30
C ASP A 259 3.01 -6.72 2.85
N PHE A 260 2.18 -5.87 2.26
CA PHE A 260 2.43 -5.29 0.94
C PHE A 260 3.69 -4.44 0.89
N ILE A 261 3.89 -3.55 1.86
CA ILE A 261 5.09 -2.70 1.94
C ILE A 261 6.34 -3.59 1.99
N ARG A 262 6.31 -4.63 2.82
CA ARG A 262 7.41 -5.59 2.93
C ARG A 262 7.66 -6.32 1.61
N ALA A 263 6.64 -6.97 1.05
CA ALA A 263 6.76 -7.75 -0.18
C ALA A 263 7.26 -6.89 -1.36
N THR A 264 6.75 -5.67 -1.46
CA THR A 264 7.13 -4.71 -2.48
C THR A 264 8.55 -4.19 -2.31
N LEU A 265 9.01 -3.94 -1.06
CA LEU A 265 10.41 -3.64 -0.79
C LEU A 265 11.29 -4.81 -1.19
N ASP A 266 11.03 -6.02 -0.67
CA ASP A 266 11.82 -7.23 -0.96
C ASP A 266 11.96 -7.46 -2.48
N LEU A 267 10.86 -7.34 -3.23
CA LEU A 267 10.87 -7.48 -4.69
C LEU A 267 11.68 -6.38 -5.38
N GLY A 268 11.52 -5.12 -4.95
CA GLY A 268 12.31 -3.99 -5.45
C GLY A 268 13.80 -4.19 -5.21
N LEU A 269 14.17 -4.73 -4.04
CA LEU A 269 15.56 -5.06 -3.70
C LEU A 269 16.11 -6.18 -4.59
N ALA A 270 15.36 -7.27 -4.77
CA ALA A 270 15.75 -8.38 -5.63
C ALA A 270 15.94 -7.95 -7.10
N LEU A 271 15.15 -6.98 -7.55
CA LEU A 271 15.24 -6.38 -8.87
C LEU A 271 16.30 -5.27 -8.98
N ASN A 272 17.01 -4.95 -7.90
CA ASN A 272 18.01 -3.87 -7.83
C ASN A 272 17.43 -2.49 -8.22
N LEU A 273 16.22 -2.18 -7.76
CA LEU A 273 15.52 -0.91 -7.99
C LEU A 273 15.75 0.06 -6.82
N TYR A 274 16.95 0.66 -6.78
CA TYR A 274 17.37 1.54 -5.67
C TYR A 274 16.52 2.81 -5.54
N GLU A 275 16.21 3.44 -6.67
CA GLU A 275 15.39 4.67 -6.70
C GLU A 275 13.97 4.40 -6.20
N TYR A 276 13.41 3.24 -6.58
CA TYR A 276 12.10 2.79 -6.10
C TYR A 276 12.10 2.59 -4.58
N ALA A 277 13.08 1.87 -4.04
CA ALA A 277 13.19 1.64 -2.60
C ALA A 277 13.35 2.97 -1.83
N ALA A 278 14.11 3.92 -2.37
CA ALA A 278 14.26 5.26 -1.79
C ALA A 278 12.95 6.06 -1.80
N GLU A 279 12.22 6.07 -2.92
CA GLU A 279 10.92 6.75 -3.03
C GLU A 279 9.89 6.12 -2.08
N MET A 280 9.78 4.80 -2.10
CA MET A 280 8.89 4.05 -1.22
C MET A 280 9.19 4.34 0.26
N THR A 281 10.47 4.39 0.61
CA THR A 281 10.87 4.74 1.97
C THR A 281 10.49 6.17 2.33
N ALA A 282 10.68 7.12 1.43
CA ALA A 282 10.27 8.51 1.66
C ALA A 282 8.76 8.61 1.92
N ARG A 283 7.94 7.90 1.13
CA ARG A 283 6.48 7.82 1.33
C ARG A 283 6.12 7.14 2.65
N LEU A 284 6.82 6.06 3.00
CA LEU A 284 6.61 5.39 4.29
C LEU A 284 6.92 6.35 5.45
N ALA A 285 8.06 7.02 5.41
CA ALA A 285 8.49 7.96 6.43
C ALA A 285 7.49 9.13 6.61
N GLU A 286 6.92 9.63 5.52
CA GLU A 286 5.83 10.62 5.54
C GLU A 286 4.57 10.05 6.20
N SER A 287 4.20 8.82 5.87
CA SER A 287 2.99 8.16 6.36
C SER A 287 3.07 7.75 7.83
N LEU A 288 4.25 7.47 8.37
CA LEU A 288 4.49 7.24 9.81
C LEU A 288 4.00 8.42 10.65
N GLY A 289 4.02 9.62 10.04
CA GLY A 289 3.54 10.90 10.50
C GLY A 289 2.01 11.07 10.52
N LYS A 290 1.26 10.24 9.80
CA LYS A 290 -0.12 10.51 9.41
C LYS A 290 -1.09 9.35 9.67
N ARG A 291 -0.60 8.11 9.69
CA ARG A 291 -1.43 6.90 9.77
C ARG A 291 -1.20 6.13 11.07
N ASP A 292 -2.21 5.35 11.45
CA ASP A 292 -2.11 4.41 12.58
C ASP A 292 -1.59 3.06 12.07
N TRP A 293 -0.27 2.88 12.16
CA TRP A 293 0.38 1.66 11.70
C TRP A 293 0.30 0.54 12.74
N ASP A 294 0.30 -0.71 12.27
CA ASP A 294 0.54 -1.88 13.10
C ASP A 294 2.02 -1.99 13.50
N ASN A 295 2.32 -2.60 14.65
CA ASN A 295 3.70 -2.82 15.13
C ASN A 295 4.60 -3.52 14.11
N ARG A 296 4.04 -4.40 13.27
CA ARG A 296 4.77 -5.11 12.23
C ARG A 296 5.41 -4.19 11.20
N ILE A 297 4.99 -2.92 11.10
CA ILE A 297 5.67 -1.94 10.24
C ILE A 297 7.15 -1.78 10.60
N LEU A 298 7.53 -2.05 11.85
CA LEU A 298 8.91 -2.01 12.33
C LEU A 298 9.81 -2.99 11.58
N LEU A 299 9.30 -4.14 11.12
CA LEU A 299 10.09 -5.04 10.27
C LEU A 299 10.41 -4.37 8.94
N SER A 300 9.44 -3.69 8.33
CA SER A 300 9.67 -2.96 7.07
C SER A 300 10.69 -1.84 7.28
N ILE A 301 10.61 -1.11 8.39
CA ILE A 301 11.60 -0.08 8.75
C ILE A 301 12.98 -0.71 8.96
N ALA A 302 13.09 -1.82 9.71
CA ALA A 302 14.36 -2.51 9.94
C ALA A 302 14.98 -3.04 8.63
N LEU A 303 14.18 -3.59 7.72
CA LEU A 303 14.62 -4.03 6.38
C LEU A 303 15.19 -2.86 5.56
N ILE A 304 14.54 -1.69 5.62
CA ILE A 304 15.05 -0.47 4.99
C ILE A 304 16.40 -0.07 5.60
N TYR A 305 16.52 -0.03 6.92
CA TYR A 305 17.80 0.26 7.59
C TYR A 305 18.91 -0.70 7.14
N ARG A 306 18.60 -2.00 7.12
CA ARG A 306 19.50 -3.04 6.60
C ARG A 306 19.98 -2.72 5.21
N TRP A 307 19.06 -2.46 4.30
CA TRP A 307 19.40 -2.21 2.92
C TRP A 307 20.23 -0.93 2.71
N PHE A 308 19.81 0.20 3.30
CA PHE A 308 20.53 1.46 3.16
C PHE A 308 21.97 1.33 3.69
N MET A 309 22.16 0.65 4.82
CA MET A 309 23.48 0.46 5.42
C MET A 309 24.36 -0.52 4.62
N GLU A 310 23.80 -1.63 4.11
CA GLU A 310 24.52 -2.55 3.20
C GLU A 310 25.03 -1.84 1.94
N LYS A 311 24.32 -0.81 1.49
CA LYS A 311 24.69 0.01 0.33
C LYS A 311 25.47 1.28 0.70
N GLN A 312 25.83 1.45 1.98
CA GLN A 312 26.52 2.64 2.49
C GLN A 312 25.79 3.96 2.15
N MET A 313 24.47 3.88 2.07
CA MET A 313 23.58 5.02 1.83
C MET A 313 23.06 5.56 3.16
N PRO A 314 22.79 6.89 3.26
CA PRO A 314 22.24 7.46 4.48
C PRO A 314 20.83 6.93 4.71
N VAL A 315 20.56 6.49 5.94
CA VAL A 315 19.21 6.05 6.32
C VAL A 315 18.23 7.22 6.17
N PRO A 316 17.10 7.02 5.47
CA PRO A 316 16.21 8.12 5.07
C PRO A 316 15.19 8.56 6.14
N PHE A 317 15.07 7.83 7.25
CA PHE A 317 14.15 8.19 8.33
C PHE A 317 14.72 9.32 9.18
N LYS A 318 14.02 10.47 9.20
CA LYS A 318 14.35 11.56 10.12
C LYS A 318 13.90 11.20 11.53
N GLN A 319 14.67 11.61 12.53
CA GLN A 319 14.34 11.39 13.94
C GLN A 319 12.91 11.86 14.28
N ALA A 320 12.49 13.02 13.78
CA ALA A 320 11.15 13.56 14.00
C ALA A 320 10.02 12.65 13.48
N GLN A 321 10.25 11.90 12.40
CA GLN A 321 9.26 10.97 11.84
C GLN A 321 9.11 9.75 12.75
N LEU A 322 10.22 9.17 13.20
CA LEU A 322 10.23 8.05 14.14
C LEU A 322 9.60 8.45 15.48
N SER A 323 9.98 9.60 16.05
CA SER A 323 9.38 10.11 17.30
C SER A 323 7.88 10.35 17.14
N SER A 324 7.41 10.81 15.97
CA SER A 324 5.98 10.98 15.70
C SER A 324 5.23 9.64 15.65
N PHE A 325 5.82 8.62 15.05
CA PHE A 325 5.29 7.26 15.09
C PHE A 325 5.22 6.72 16.52
N VAL A 326 6.30 6.80 17.29
CA VAL A 326 6.33 6.30 18.68
C VAL A 326 5.32 7.02 19.58
N ARG A 327 5.13 8.33 19.41
CA ARG A 327 4.10 9.08 20.15
C ARG A 327 2.69 8.58 19.85
N ARG A 328 2.38 8.24 18.60
CA ARG A 328 1.10 7.62 18.24
C ARG A 328 0.92 6.24 18.89
N MET A 329 1.97 5.42 18.87
CA MET A 329 1.99 4.13 19.55
C MET A 329 1.72 4.28 21.05
N HIS A 330 2.34 5.27 21.69
CA HIS A 330 2.06 5.60 23.08
C HIS A 330 0.61 6.06 23.30
N LYS A 331 0.10 6.99 22.48
CA LYS A 331 -1.29 7.49 22.58
C LYS A 331 -2.35 6.39 22.43
N THR A 332 -2.05 5.35 21.66
CA THR A 332 -2.93 4.19 21.44
C THR A 332 -2.73 3.08 22.47
N GLY A 333 -1.90 3.28 23.50
CA GLY A 333 -1.61 2.27 24.52
C GLY A 333 -0.78 1.09 24.03
N ARG A 334 -0.07 1.25 22.90
CA ARG A 334 0.67 0.19 22.22
C ARG A 334 2.19 0.25 22.43
N LEU A 335 2.66 1.07 23.38
CA LEU A 335 4.10 1.23 23.60
C LEU A 335 4.75 0.01 24.24
N ASP A 336 4.07 -0.69 25.14
CA ASP A 336 4.60 -1.92 25.74
C ASP A 336 4.83 -2.99 24.67
N PHE A 337 3.92 -3.08 23.69
CA PHE A 337 4.10 -3.94 22.53
C PHE A 337 5.29 -3.54 21.67
N LEU A 338 5.53 -2.24 21.48
CA LEU A 338 6.72 -1.76 20.77
C LEU A 338 8.01 -2.27 21.44
N ASN A 339 8.08 -2.20 22.77
CA ASN A 339 9.26 -2.68 23.50
C ASN A 339 9.45 -4.19 23.38
N VAL A 340 8.38 -4.98 23.55
CA VAL A 340 8.40 -6.44 23.33
C VAL A 340 8.85 -6.76 21.91
N TYR A 341 8.34 -6.04 20.92
CA TYR A 341 8.66 -6.25 19.52
C TYR A 341 10.13 -5.94 19.20
N LEU A 342 10.64 -4.79 19.66
CA LEU A 342 12.04 -4.43 19.47
C LEU A 342 12.98 -5.44 20.10
N ASN A 343 12.64 -5.99 21.26
CA ASN A 343 13.42 -7.07 21.87
C ASN A 343 13.40 -8.35 21.01
N SER A 344 12.26 -8.71 20.43
CA SER A 344 12.19 -9.87 19.51
C SER A 344 13.01 -9.66 18.23
N LEU A 345 13.13 -8.42 17.73
CA LEU A 345 13.97 -8.10 16.58
C LEU A 345 15.45 -8.16 16.91
N ARG A 346 15.83 -7.96 18.18
CA ARG A 346 17.23 -8.00 18.60
C ARG A 346 17.81 -9.39 18.42
N ASP A 347 17.00 -10.42 18.64
CA ASP A 347 17.40 -11.82 18.49
C ASP A 347 17.64 -12.25 17.04
N LEU A 348 17.23 -11.43 16.05
CA LEU A 348 17.39 -11.76 14.63
C LEU A 348 18.80 -11.51 14.11
N ASP A 349 19.46 -10.44 14.56
CA ASP A 349 20.81 -10.06 14.10
C ASP A 349 21.37 -8.89 14.94
N ASP A 350 21.67 -9.12 16.23
CA ASP A 350 22.09 -8.06 17.16
C ASP A 350 23.45 -7.43 16.83
N GLN A 351 24.23 -8.03 15.93
CA GLN A 351 25.55 -7.54 15.56
C GLN A 351 25.62 -6.88 14.19
N ALA A 352 24.59 -7.00 13.35
CA ALA A 352 24.58 -6.28 12.09
C ALA A 352 24.63 -4.75 12.32
N PRO A 353 25.57 -4.03 11.69
CA PRO A 353 25.68 -2.57 11.83
C PRO A 353 24.37 -1.83 11.51
N SER A 354 23.57 -2.39 10.60
CA SER A 354 22.25 -1.89 10.25
C SER A 354 21.25 -1.97 11.39
N MET A 355 21.19 -3.10 12.07
CA MET A 355 20.30 -3.31 13.20
C MET A 355 20.71 -2.44 14.38
N ILE A 356 22.02 -2.27 14.61
CA ILE A 356 22.52 -1.33 15.63
C ILE A 356 22.05 0.10 15.35
N ALA A 357 22.14 0.56 14.09
CA ALA A 357 21.64 1.89 13.70
C ALA A 357 20.13 2.02 13.90
N PHE A 358 19.36 1.01 13.47
CA PHE A 358 17.91 0.96 13.67
C PHE A 358 17.52 1.04 15.15
N PHE A 359 18.11 0.20 16.01
CA PHE A 359 17.81 0.20 17.44
C PHE A 359 18.20 1.50 18.12
N ARG A 360 19.35 2.08 17.75
CA ARG A 360 19.78 3.37 18.28
C ARG A 360 18.75 4.46 17.97
N ASP A 361 18.34 4.59 16.72
CA ASP A 361 17.42 5.66 16.29
C ASP A 361 16.01 5.46 16.90
N MET A 362 15.56 4.20 17.04
CA MET A 362 14.33 3.85 17.74
C MET A 362 14.41 4.15 19.25
N ALA A 363 15.54 3.87 19.91
CA ALA A 363 15.74 4.19 21.32
C ALA A 363 15.70 5.71 21.56
N ILE A 364 16.31 6.50 20.67
CA ILE A 364 16.21 7.96 20.70
C ILE A 364 14.74 8.37 20.52
N ALA A 365 14.01 7.77 19.57
CA ALA A 365 12.61 8.11 19.29
C ALA A 365 11.70 7.84 20.49
N ILE A 366 11.90 6.70 21.17
CA ILE A 366 11.18 6.32 22.39
C ILE A 366 11.49 7.30 23.52
N SER A 367 12.77 7.62 23.73
CA SER A 367 13.20 8.55 24.78
C SER A 367 12.60 9.95 24.56
N THR A 368 12.63 10.46 23.32
CA THR A 368 11.99 11.74 22.96
C THR A 368 10.48 11.70 23.21
N ALA A 369 9.80 10.64 22.78
CA ALA A 369 8.36 10.51 22.96
C ALA A 369 7.96 10.48 24.45
N TRP A 370 8.74 9.81 25.30
CA TRP A 370 8.50 9.77 26.75
C TRP A 370 8.71 11.12 27.42
N GLN A 371 9.79 11.82 27.10
CA GLN A 371 10.05 13.15 27.66
C GLN A 371 8.92 14.13 27.33
N GLU A 372 8.40 14.12 26.10
CA GLU A 372 7.27 14.96 25.70
C GLU A 372 5.99 14.63 26.48
N VAL A 373 5.71 13.35 26.71
CA VAL A 373 4.53 12.92 27.49
C VAL A 373 4.66 13.34 28.95
N GLU A 374 5.84 13.20 29.56
CA GLU A 374 6.08 13.59 30.95
C GLU A 374 5.92 15.11 31.14
N LEU A 375 6.39 15.90 30.17
CA LEU A 375 6.21 17.35 30.17
C LEU A 375 4.72 17.73 30.09
N LEU A 376 3.96 17.12 29.18
CA LEU A 376 2.53 17.37 29.04
C LEU A 376 1.72 16.94 30.29
N GLY A 377 2.14 15.87 30.97
CA GLY A 377 1.49 15.42 32.21
C GLY A 377 1.68 16.38 33.38
N LYS A 378 2.78 17.13 33.42
CA LYS A 378 3.07 18.12 34.48
C LYS A 378 2.20 19.37 34.36
N ASP A 379 1.88 19.79 33.14
CA ASP A 379 1.05 20.99 32.91
C ASP A 379 -0.41 20.76 33.32
N ILE A 380 -0.95 19.55 33.10
CA ILE A 380 -2.33 19.20 33.49
C ILE A 380 -2.48 19.12 35.03
N GLY A 381 -1.42 18.70 35.74
CA GLY A 381 -1.41 18.63 37.21
C GLY A 381 -1.28 20.00 37.90
N ALA A 382 -0.64 20.97 37.24
CA ALA A 382 -0.42 22.31 37.79
C ALA A 382 -1.68 23.20 37.73
N GLU A 383 -2.55 23.03 36.73
CA GLU A 383 -3.81 23.79 36.63
C GLU A 383 -4.93 23.22 37.52
N SER A 384 -4.86 21.93 37.88
CA SER A 384 -5.84 21.29 38.78
C SER A 384 -5.67 21.66 40.26
N SER A 385 -4.58 22.33 40.65
CA SER A 385 -4.24 22.58 42.06
C SER A 385 -4.51 24.03 42.53
N THR A 386 -5.04 24.91 41.68
CA THR A 386 -5.40 26.30 42.03
C THR A 386 -6.89 26.60 42.14
N SER A 387 -7.79 25.62 41.89
CA SER A 387 -9.25 25.78 42.05
C SER A 387 -9.85 25.04 43.26
N SER A 388 -9.12 24.97 44.36
CA SER A 388 -9.65 24.54 45.66
C SER A 388 -9.28 25.55 46.75
N ALA A 389 -9.74 26.77 46.56
CA ALA A 389 -9.70 27.81 47.58
C ALA A 389 -11.07 28.48 47.68
N VAL A 390 -11.67 28.31 48.86
CA VAL A 390 -12.74 29.13 49.46
C VAL A 390 -14.19 28.79 49.08
N TYR A 391 -14.76 27.80 49.78
CA TYR A 391 -15.98 28.05 50.54
C TYR A 391 -15.83 27.43 51.94
N VAL A 392 -15.23 28.20 52.84
CA VAL A 392 -15.23 27.91 54.28
C VAL A 392 -16.58 28.41 54.81
N GLY A 393 -17.53 27.49 54.95
CA GLY A 393 -18.76 27.77 55.69
C GLY A 393 -18.45 27.86 57.18
N SER A 394 -18.79 29.01 57.78
CA SER A 394 -18.68 29.26 59.23
C SER A 394 -19.43 28.21 60.05
N PRO A 395 -18.89 27.82 61.22
CA PRO A 395 -19.67 27.22 62.28
C PRO A 395 -20.32 28.34 63.10
N ASP A 396 -21.64 28.30 63.26
CA ASP A 396 -22.39 28.79 64.43
C ASP A 396 -23.88 28.78 64.08
N VAL A 397 -24.67 27.96 64.79
CA VAL A 397 -25.93 28.33 65.47
C VAL A 397 -26.48 27.07 66.16
N GLU A 398 -26.31 27.07 67.48
CA GLU A 398 -27.25 26.72 68.56
C GLU A 398 -28.26 25.56 68.39
N SER A 399 -28.06 24.59 69.28
CA SER A 399 -29.04 23.90 70.12
C SER A 399 -30.51 24.40 70.15
N GLN A 400 -31.46 23.50 69.85
CA GLN A 400 -32.75 23.27 70.54
C GLN A 400 -33.13 21.79 70.32
N LEU A 401 -33.09 20.89 71.32
CA LEU A 401 -34.17 20.53 72.24
C LEU A 401 -35.57 20.44 71.59
N SER A 402 -36.06 19.22 71.33
CA SER A 402 -37.38 18.75 71.80
C SER A 402 -37.69 17.30 71.36
N ASP A 403 -37.92 16.45 72.36
CA ASP A 403 -38.97 15.42 72.47
C ASP A 403 -39.27 14.44 71.32
N GLY A 404 -38.93 13.17 71.58
CA GLY A 404 -39.87 12.07 71.83
C GLY A 404 -41.05 11.83 70.88
N CYS A 405 -41.10 10.63 70.29
CA CYS A 405 -42.14 9.64 70.58
C CYS A 405 -41.80 8.31 69.88
N ASP A 406 -41.66 7.25 70.68
CA ASP A 406 -41.93 5.88 70.25
C ASP A 406 -43.45 5.73 70.02
N ASP A 407 -43.83 5.09 68.91
CA ASP A 407 -44.94 4.12 68.78
C ASP A 407 -45.30 3.92 67.30
N LEU A 408 -44.85 2.80 66.71
CA LEU A 408 -45.64 1.78 65.98
C LEU A 408 -44.76 0.78 65.22
#